data_AF-A0A2P5D2I1-F1
#
_entry.id   AF-A0A2P5D2I1-F1
#
_cell.length_a   1.000
_cell.length_b   1.000
_cell.length_c   1.000
_cell.angle_alpha   90.00
_cell.angle_beta   90.00
_cell.angle_gamma   90.00
#
_symmetry.space_group_name_H-M   'P 1'
#
loop_
_entity.id
_entity.type
_entity.pdbx_description
1 polymer ?
#
loop_
_entity_poly.entity_id
_entity_poly.type
_entity_poly.pdbx_seq_one_letter_code
_entity_poly.pdbx_strand_id
1 'polypeptide(L)'
;MESQLGLIEQSLNSSYSLWVREALDEIPDNFTITDPCICGHPIVFVSRGFLKMTGYSKNEVIGKNGRVFQGPKTCRRSVMEVREAVREERAIQLNLLNYRKDGRPFWMLFHMCPVFSKEDGRVINFIAVQVPLSRKARRSGSVFCRNGVILSGEGSMINDVVYGSCRKEVRSDSLLELGPVLALDSALDSDVTELEIEEPCEASDLDKIRAASAINRVLSVLTHYSESTGRLVCGKRCYLSALGLLSSSLTISLGRIKQSFVLTDPHLPDMPIVYASDAFLKLTGYSGQEVLGHNCRFLNGEDTDSSTLYQIEESIKMEQACTVRILNYRKDKSSFWNSLHISPVRNASGKIAYFVGVHMEESCNDQGGRGLSPEMRQLSTVGAVKIAVRSSSMGAGSSKS
;
A
#
# COMPACT_ATOMS: atom_id res chain seq x y z
N MET A 1 -0.66 -19.90 30.78
CA MET A 1 0.14 -18.77 30.26
C MET A 1 0.51 -19.13 28.83
N GLU A 2 -0.28 -18.69 27.85
CA GLU A 2 0.11 -18.84 26.44
C GLU A 2 1.36 -17.99 26.21
N SER A 3 2.37 -18.57 25.57
CA SER A 3 3.58 -17.84 25.22
C SER A 3 3.22 -16.70 24.25
N GLN A 4 3.93 -15.58 24.32
CA GLN A 4 3.72 -14.43 23.42
C GLN A 4 3.77 -14.82 21.92
N LEU A 5 4.48 -15.90 21.58
CA LEU A 5 4.49 -16.51 20.25
C LEU A 5 3.13 -17.13 19.85
N GLY A 6 2.42 -17.76 20.80
CA GLY A 6 1.11 -18.34 20.56
C GLY A 6 0.08 -17.30 20.14
N LEU A 7 0.10 -16.12 20.76
CA LEU A 7 -0.80 -15.00 20.42
C LEU A 7 -0.50 -14.40 19.05
N ILE A 8 0.78 -14.26 18.69
CA ILE A 8 1.21 -13.79 17.36
C ILE A 8 0.77 -14.78 16.28
N GLU A 9 0.94 -16.08 16.55
CA GLU A 9 0.50 -17.12 15.65
C GLU A 9 -1.02 -17.14 15.47
N GLN A 10 -1.78 -16.97 16.56
CA GLN A 10 -3.23 -16.93 16.51
C GLN A 10 -3.79 -15.68 15.82
N SER A 11 -2.99 -14.63 15.58
CA SER A 11 -3.46 -13.41 14.93
C SER A 11 -4.05 -13.65 13.54
N LEU A 12 -3.47 -14.56 12.75
CA LEU A 12 -4.05 -14.99 11.46
C LEU A 12 -5.46 -15.58 11.62
N ASN A 13 -5.71 -16.33 12.69
CA ASN A 13 -7.00 -16.95 12.94
C ASN A 13 -8.08 -15.93 13.34
N SER A 14 -7.70 -14.66 13.59
CA SER A 14 -8.67 -13.60 13.82
C SER A 14 -9.41 -13.21 12.54
N SER A 15 -8.73 -13.23 11.39
CA SER A 15 -9.30 -12.80 10.10
C SER A 15 -9.68 -13.98 9.20
N TYR A 16 -9.04 -15.14 9.40
CA TYR A 16 -9.20 -16.31 8.54
C TYR A 16 -9.54 -17.55 9.38
N SER A 17 -10.14 -18.57 8.77
CA SER A 17 -10.39 -19.83 9.48
C SER A 17 -9.10 -20.62 9.74
N LEU A 18 -9.15 -21.57 10.68
CA LEU A 18 -7.97 -22.34 11.11
C LEU A 18 -7.27 -23.09 9.96
N TRP A 19 -8.02 -23.45 8.92
CA TRP A 19 -7.53 -24.20 7.75
C TRP A 19 -6.67 -23.35 6.79
N VAL A 20 -6.67 -22.02 6.92
CA VAL A 20 -5.88 -21.13 6.05
C VAL A 20 -4.39 -21.49 6.07
N ARG A 21 -3.87 -21.90 7.23
CA ARG A 21 -2.45 -22.21 7.41
C ARG A 21 -2.04 -23.43 6.60
N GLU A 22 -2.86 -24.47 6.60
CA GLU A 22 -2.62 -25.69 5.83
C GLU A 22 -2.66 -25.39 4.34
N ALA A 23 -3.64 -24.63 3.87
CA ALA A 23 -3.74 -24.23 2.48
C ALA A 23 -2.56 -23.36 2.00
N LEU A 24 -2.09 -22.43 2.85
CA LEU A 24 -0.90 -21.62 2.56
C LEU A 24 0.39 -22.44 2.54
N ASP A 25 0.48 -23.51 3.33
CA ASP A 25 1.64 -24.41 3.40
C ASP A 25 1.83 -25.24 2.11
N GLU A 26 0.75 -25.47 1.36
CA GLU A 26 0.75 -26.16 0.07
C GLU A 26 1.21 -25.26 -1.10
N ILE A 27 1.33 -23.94 -0.89
CA ILE A 27 1.82 -23.02 -1.92
C ILE A 27 3.36 -23.17 -2.03
N PRO A 28 3.90 -23.49 -3.23
CA PRO A 28 5.33 -23.77 -3.40
C PRO A 28 6.22 -22.51 -3.39
N ASP A 29 5.61 -21.33 -3.47
CA ASP A 29 6.32 -20.05 -3.56
C ASP A 29 7.01 -19.67 -2.24
N ASN A 30 8.03 -18.81 -2.31
CA ASN A 30 8.69 -18.26 -1.13
C ASN A 30 7.98 -16.98 -0.71
N PHE A 31 7.29 -16.99 0.43
CA PHE A 31 6.59 -15.82 0.92
C PHE A 31 6.47 -15.79 2.45
N THR A 32 6.20 -14.61 2.96
CA THR A 32 5.89 -14.33 4.36
C THR A 32 4.63 -13.48 4.44
N ILE A 33 3.85 -13.66 5.50
CA ILE A 33 2.73 -12.78 5.84
C ILE A 33 3.05 -12.08 7.15
N THR A 34 2.89 -10.77 7.18
CA THR A 34 3.10 -9.94 8.37
C THR A 34 1.80 -9.28 8.81
N ASP A 35 1.72 -8.96 10.10
CA ASP A 35 0.54 -8.34 10.71
C ASP A 35 0.89 -6.92 11.21
N PRO A 36 0.38 -5.85 10.56
CA PRO A 36 0.68 -4.48 10.94
C PRO A 36 -0.06 -4.02 12.21
N CYS A 37 -1.09 -4.74 12.67
CA CYS A 37 -1.83 -4.43 13.89
C CYS A 37 -1.04 -4.80 15.15
N ILE A 38 -0.04 -5.67 15.03
CA ILE A 38 0.87 -6.02 16.13
C ILE A 38 2.09 -5.11 16.09
N CYS A 39 2.46 -4.56 17.26
CA CYS A 39 3.64 -3.71 17.40
C CYS A 39 4.90 -4.38 16.82
N GLY A 40 5.65 -3.63 16.00
CA GLY A 40 6.85 -4.14 15.34
C GLY A 40 6.59 -4.86 14.01
N HIS A 41 5.34 -4.95 13.56
CA HIS A 41 4.94 -5.58 12.28
C HIS A 41 5.54 -6.99 12.10
N PRO A 42 5.27 -7.92 13.04
CA PRO A 42 5.89 -9.24 13.04
C PRO A 42 5.40 -10.11 11.87
N ILE A 43 6.26 -11.05 11.49
CA ILE A 43 5.92 -12.16 10.60
C ILE A 43 5.03 -13.13 11.37
N VAL A 44 3.82 -13.34 10.86
CA VAL A 44 2.80 -14.24 11.45
C VAL A 44 2.68 -15.56 10.68
N PHE A 45 3.14 -15.60 9.43
CA PHE A 45 3.26 -16.82 8.63
C PHE A 45 4.50 -16.79 7.74
N VAL A 46 5.09 -17.96 7.51
CA VAL A 46 6.24 -18.16 6.63
C VAL A 46 6.07 -19.45 5.84
N SER A 47 6.28 -19.39 4.53
CA SER A 47 6.12 -20.56 3.66
C SER A 47 7.29 -21.53 3.79
N ARG A 48 7.04 -22.82 3.48
CA ARG A 48 8.09 -23.85 3.44
C ARG A 48 9.20 -23.52 2.44
N GLY A 49 8.84 -22.93 1.30
CA GLY A 49 9.79 -22.45 0.29
C GLY A 49 10.74 -21.40 0.87
N PHE A 50 10.19 -20.42 1.61
CA PHE A 50 11.00 -19.38 2.25
C PHE A 50 12.01 -19.94 3.26
N LEU A 51 11.60 -20.90 4.09
CA LEU A 51 12.50 -21.53 5.07
C LEU A 51 13.66 -22.26 4.37
N LYS A 52 13.36 -23.05 3.32
CA LYS A 52 14.39 -23.74 2.51
C LYS A 52 15.34 -22.74 1.83
N MET A 53 14.80 -21.63 1.32
CA MET A 53 15.57 -20.59 0.66
C MET A 53 16.50 -19.87 1.65
N THR A 54 16.03 -19.50 2.83
CA THR A 54 16.81 -18.66 3.75
C THR A 54 17.67 -19.45 4.74
N GLY A 55 17.32 -20.72 4.99
CA GLY A 55 17.98 -21.59 5.97
C GLY A 55 17.54 -21.34 7.42
N TYR A 56 16.61 -20.42 7.66
CA TYR A 56 16.04 -20.20 8.99
C TYR A 56 14.97 -21.24 9.31
N SER A 57 14.84 -21.57 10.60
CA SER A 57 13.71 -22.36 11.10
C SER A 57 12.48 -21.49 11.33
N LYS A 58 11.28 -22.10 11.32
CA LYS A 58 10.02 -21.39 11.56
C LYS A 58 10.04 -20.59 12.87
N ASN A 59 10.54 -21.19 13.95
CA ASN A 59 10.58 -20.57 15.28
C ASN A 59 11.52 -19.36 15.36
N GLU A 60 12.52 -19.27 14.48
CA GLU A 60 13.44 -18.13 14.41
C GLU A 60 12.84 -16.94 13.64
N VAL A 61 11.85 -17.21 12.77
CA VAL A 61 11.25 -16.21 11.88
C VAL A 61 9.93 -15.66 12.41
N ILE A 62 9.06 -16.52 12.93
CA ILE A 62 7.75 -16.12 13.46
C ILE A 62 7.94 -15.13 14.62
N GLY A 63 7.15 -14.05 14.62
CA GLY A 63 7.23 -12.98 15.61
C GLY A 63 8.36 -11.96 15.37
N LYS A 64 9.23 -12.17 14.37
CA LYS A 64 10.29 -11.22 14.02
C LYS A 64 9.84 -10.25 12.95
N ASN A 65 10.50 -9.09 12.90
CA ASN A 65 10.38 -8.15 11.80
C ASN A 65 11.31 -8.58 10.65
N GLY A 66 10.93 -8.31 9.38
CA GLY A 66 11.74 -8.64 8.21
C GLY A 66 13.16 -8.05 8.18
N ARG A 67 13.48 -7.10 9.07
CA ARG A 67 14.84 -6.60 9.32
C ARG A 67 15.85 -7.70 9.69
N VAL A 68 15.42 -8.84 10.21
CA VAL A 68 16.32 -9.95 10.58
C VAL A 68 17.10 -10.53 9.40
N PHE A 69 16.63 -10.32 8.16
CA PHE A 69 17.29 -10.82 6.95
C PHE A 69 18.27 -9.81 6.33
N GLN A 70 18.37 -8.60 6.89
CA GLN A 70 19.23 -7.53 6.39
C GLN A 70 20.64 -7.69 6.95
N GLY A 71 21.65 -7.27 6.19
CA GLY A 71 23.04 -7.31 6.62
C GLY A 71 23.86 -6.13 6.11
N PRO A 72 25.20 -6.16 6.26
CA PRO A 72 26.07 -5.01 6.04
C PRO A 72 25.97 -4.38 4.65
N LYS A 73 25.77 -5.20 3.61
CA LYS A 73 25.66 -4.75 2.21
C LYS A 73 24.21 -4.48 1.77
N THR A 74 23.21 -4.65 2.65
CA THR A 74 21.82 -4.36 2.30
C THR A 74 21.64 -2.86 2.08
N CYS A 75 21.17 -2.46 0.89
CA CYS A 75 21.02 -1.06 0.53
C CYS A 75 20.02 -0.34 1.44
N ARG A 76 20.49 0.69 2.16
CA ARG A 76 19.64 1.50 3.07
C ARG A 76 18.51 2.22 2.34
N ARG A 77 18.74 2.64 1.09
CA ARG A 77 17.72 3.31 0.25
C ARG A 77 16.56 2.36 -0.02
N SER A 78 16.84 1.14 -0.49
CA SER A 78 15.81 0.12 -0.72
C SER A 78 15.04 -0.22 0.56
N VAL A 79 15.72 -0.30 1.72
CA VAL A 79 15.05 -0.52 3.02
C VAL A 79 14.18 0.68 3.43
N MET A 80 14.57 1.90 3.09
CA MET A 80 13.74 3.08 3.31
C MET A 80 12.51 3.05 2.40
N GLU A 81 12.67 2.72 1.12
CA GLU A 81 11.54 2.60 0.18
C GLU A 81 10.52 1.55 0.62
N VAL A 82 10.96 0.40 1.17
CA VAL A 82 10.05 -0.59 1.77
C VAL A 82 9.32 0.00 2.97
N ARG A 83 10.02 0.73 3.86
CA ARG A 83 9.39 1.37 5.02
C ARG A 83 8.35 2.42 4.63
N GLU A 84 8.66 3.24 3.63
CA GLU A 84 7.73 4.21 3.08
C GLU A 84 6.53 3.50 2.44
N ALA A 85 6.74 2.41 1.70
CA ALA A 85 5.64 1.62 1.16
C ALA A 85 4.71 1.03 2.24
N VAL A 86 5.27 0.58 3.37
CA VAL A 86 4.46 0.13 4.52
C VAL A 86 3.68 1.30 5.12
N ARG A 87 4.33 2.46 5.32
CA ARG A 87 3.72 3.67 5.89
C ARG A 87 2.59 4.23 5.01
N GLU A 88 2.78 4.18 3.70
CA GLU A 88 1.82 4.61 2.67
C GLU A 88 0.81 3.51 2.33
N GLU A 89 0.96 2.32 2.91
CA GLU A 89 0.11 1.14 2.66
C GLU A 89 -0.04 0.83 1.16
N ARG A 90 1.08 0.86 0.43
CA ARG A 90 1.14 0.59 -1.01
C ARG A 90 1.95 -0.65 -1.33
N ALA A 91 1.69 -1.20 -2.52
CA ALA A 91 2.54 -2.25 -3.08
C ALA A 91 3.93 -1.70 -3.43
N ILE A 92 4.93 -2.57 -3.36
CA ILE A 92 6.29 -2.28 -3.81
C ILE A 92 6.92 -3.52 -4.44
N GLN A 93 7.77 -3.28 -5.43
CA GLN A 93 8.60 -4.30 -6.04
C GLN A 93 10.00 -3.72 -6.25
N LEU A 94 11.04 -4.37 -5.73
CA LEU A 94 12.43 -3.94 -5.89
C LEU A 94 13.41 -5.10 -5.71
N ASN A 95 14.65 -4.92 -6.15
CA ASN A 95 15.73 -5.88 -5.91
C ASN A 95 16.35 -5.58 -4.55
N LEU A 96 16.43 -6.61 -3.69
CA LEU A 96 16.97 -6.49 -2.35
C LEU A 96 18.05 -7.54 -2.11
N LEU A 97 19.15 -7.12 -1.49
CA LEU A 97 20.18 -8.02 -1.00
C LEU A 97 19.87 -8.40 0.46
N ASN A 98 19.58 -9.67 0.68
CA ASN A 98 19.35 -10.25 2.00
C ASN A 98 20.39 -11.32 2.32
N TYR A 99 20.40 -11.77 3.57
CA TYR A 99 21.37 -12.72 4.11
C TYR A 99 20.67 -13.99 4.57
N ARG A 100 21.25 -15.13 4.19
CA ARG A 100 20.84 -16.44 4.70
C ARG A 100 21.30 -16.60 6.15
N LYS A 101 20.80 -17.63 6.83
CA LYS A 101 21.21 -17.97 8.21
C LYS A 101 22.72 -18.17 8.35
N ASP A 102 23.37 -18.71 7.32
CA ASP A 102 24.82 -18.94 7.28
C ASP A 102 25.64 -17.67 6.96
N GLY A 103 25.00 -16.51 6.84
CA GLY A 103 25.65 -15.24 6.55
C GLY A 103 25.96 -15.00 5.08
N ARG A 104 25.63 -15.93 4.16
CA ARG A 104 25.84 -15.69 2.72
C ARG A 104 24.81 -14.70 2.17
N PRO A 105 25.24 -13.64 1.47
CA PRO A 105 24.35 -12.70 0.82
C PRO A 105 23.71 -13.34 -0.42
N PHE A 106 22.47 -12.97 -0.72
CA PHE A 106 21.78 -13.35 -1.95
C PHE A 106 20.84 -12.25 -2.41
N TRP A 107 20.77 -12.06 -3.73
CA TRP A 107 19.83 -11.13 -4.34
C TRP A 107 18.46 -11.80 -4.50
N MET A 108 17.42 -10.99 -4.31
CA MET A 108 16.04 -11.40 -4.55
C MET A 108 15.22 -10.23 -5.09
N LEU A 109 14.29 -10.55 -5.98
CA LEU A 109 13.16 -9.68 -6.24
C LEU A 109 12.21 -9.76 -5.04
N PHE A 110 12.08 -8.66 -4.33
CA PHE A 110 11.14 -8.48 -3.24
C PHE A 110 9.86 -7.85 -3.79
N HIS A 111 8.74 -8.54 -3.66
CA HIS A 111 7.44 -8.00 -4.02
C HIS A 111 6.49 -8.07 -2.81
N MET A 112 6.10 -6.91 -2.29
CA MET A 112 5.19 -6.81 -1.15
C MET A 112 3.89 -6.12 -1.55
N CYS A 113 2.77 -6.67 -1.09
CA CYS A 113 1.43 -6.11 -1.29
C CYS A 113 0.64 -6.11 0.03
N PRO A 114 -0.05 -5.01 0.35
CA PRO A 114 -1.03 -5.00 1.43
C PRO A 114 -2.27 -5.83 1.09
N VAL A 115 -2.89 -6.41 2.11
CA VAL A 115 -4.18 -7.09 2.09
C VAL A 115 -5.13 -6.25 2.92
N PHE A 116 -6.25 -5.85 2.32
CA PHE A 116 -7.20 -4.93 2.92
C PHE A 116 -8.45 -5.66 3.37
N SER A 117 -9.06 -5.19 4.45
CA SER A 117 -10.44 -5.52 4.80
C SER A 117 -11.38 -4.88 3.79
N LYS A 118 -12.38 -5.65 3.31
CA LYS A 118 -13.45 -5.12 2.45
C LYS A 118 -14.45 -4.25 3.21
N GLU A 119 -14.49 -4.32 4.53
CA GLU A 119 -15.48 -3.60 5.35
C GLU A 119 -15.11 -2.13 5.55
N ASP A 120 -13.82 -1.86 5.78
CA ASP A 120 -13.32 -0.54 6.21
C ASP A 120 -12.06 -0.08 5.45
N GLY A 121 -11.54 -0.91 4.54
CA GLY A 121 -10.33 -0.59 3.76
C GLY A 121 -9.03 -0.59 4.58
N ARG A 122 -9.05 -1.00 5.86
CA ARG A 122 -7.84 -1.08 6.70
C ARG A 122 -6.94 -2.22 6.24
N VAL A 123 -5.63 -2.06 6.41
CA VAL A 123 -4.67 -3.14 6.11
C VAL A 123 -4.74 -4.19 7.21
N ILE A 124 -5.07 -5.42 6.83
CA ILE A 124 -5.15 -6.58 7.72
C ILE A 124 -3.81 -7.31 7.76
N ASN A 125 -3.16 -7.47 6.60
CA ASN A 125 -1.84 -8.11 6.51
C ASN A 125 -1.02 -7.51 5.36
N PHE A 126 0.29 -7.79 5.34
CA PHE A 126 1.09 -7.66 4.14
C PHE A 126 1.57 -9.03 3.68
N ILE A 127 1.44 -9.31 2.39
CA ILE A 127 2.06 -10.45 1.73
C ILE A 127 3.40 -9.96 1.16
N ALA A 128 4.49 -10.67 1.46
CA ALA A 128 5.78 -10.42 0.83
C ALA A 128 6.28 -11.70 0.18
N VAL A 129 6.42 -11.67 -1.15
CA VAL A 129 6.98 -12.74 -1.99
C VAL A 129 8.44 -12.44 -2.30
N GLN A 130 9.27 -13.47 -2.29
CA GLN A 130 10.70 -13.39 -2.54
C GLN A 130 11.12 -14.35 -3.66
N VAL A 131 11.61 -13.80 -4.78
CA VAL A 131 12.14 -14.61 -5.89
C VAL A 131 13.66 -14.46 -5.91
N PRO A 132 14.44 -15.51 -5.58
CA PRO A 132 15.90 -15.48 -5.70
C PRO A 132 16.34 -15.11 -7.12
N LEU A 133 17.31 -14.21 -7.22
CA LEU A 133 17.91 -13.83 -8.49
C LEU A 133 19.21 -14.59 -8.70
N SER A 134 19.33 -15.21 -9.86
CA SER A 134 20.58 -15.85 -10.29
C SER A 134 21.50 -14.80 -10.91
N ARG A 135 22.76 -14.73 -10.45
CA ARG A 135 23.78 -13.92 -11.11
C ARG A 135 24.01 -14.47 -12.53
N LYS A 136 23.96 -13.60 -13.54
CA LYS A 136 24.52 -13.96 -14.85
C LYS A 136 26.04 -14.05 -14.68
N ALA A 137 26.62 -15.20 -14.98
CA ALA A 137 28.07 -15.34 -15.02
C ALA A 137 28.61 -14.32 -16.04
N ARG A 138 29.56 -13.46 -15.62
CA ARG A 138 30.29 -12.62 -16.56
C ARG A 138 30.93 -13.56 -17.58
N ARG A 139 30.63 -13.40 -18.87
CA ARG A 139 31.50 -13.93 -19.91
C ARG A 139 32.84 -13.22 -19.71
N SER A 140 33.79 -13.86 -19.02
CA SER A 140 35.18 -13.42 -19.07
C SER A 140 35.53 -13.20 -20.53
N GLY A 141 36.03 -12.00 -20.84
CA GLY A 141 36.47 -11.65 -22.17
C GLY A 141 37.39 -12.74 -22.69
N SER A 142 36.88 -13.51 -23.65
CA SER A 142 37.72 -14.38 -24.47
C SER A 142 38.68 -13.45 -25.19
N VAL A 143 39.95 -13.50 -24.77
CA VAL A 143 41.07 -12.93 -25.52
C VAL A 143 40.92 -13.45 -26.95
N PHE A 144 40.67 -12.52 -27.87
CA PHE A 144 40.67 -12.76 -29.30
C PHE A 144 42.05 -13.26 -29.72
N CYS A 145 42.25 -14.57 -29.76
CA CYS A 145 43.32 -15.16 -30.57
C CYS A 145 42.85 -15.13 -32.03
N ARG A 146 43.32 -14.10 -32.75
CA ARG A 146 43.30 -14.06 -34.21
C ARG A 146 44.08 -15.26 -34.75
N ASN A 147 43.40 -16.08 -35.55
CA ASN A 147 43.85 -16.81 -36.75
C ASN A 147 42.62 -17.66 -37.16
N GLY A 148 41.80 -17.26 -38.13
CA GLY A 148 42.15 -17.16 -39.54
C GLY A 148 41.76 -18.47 -40.23
N VAL A 149 40.58 -18.49 -40.87
CA VAL A 149 40.20 -19.17 -42.12
C VAL A 149 38.67 -19.29 -42.20
N ILE A 150 38.11 -18.71 -43.27
CA ILE A 150 36.70 -18.74 -43.67
C ILE A 150 36.47 -20.02 -44.47
N LEU A 151 35.43 -20.81 -44.15
CA LEU A 151 34.70 -21.60 -45.14
C LEU A 151 33.21 -21.72 -44.76
N SER A 152 32.40 -21.57 -45.80
CA SER A 152 30.93 -21.57 -45.93
C SER A 152 30.26 -22.93 -45.76
N GLY A 153 28.97 -22.95 -45.38
CA GLY A 153 28.08 -24.09 -45.63
C GLY A 153 26.76 -24.06 -44.83
N GLU A 154 25.63 -24.10 -45.53
CA GLU A 154 24.26 -24.25 -45.00
C GLU A 154 23.99 -25.63 -44.37
N GLY A 155 22.97 -25.72 -43.50
CA GLY A 155 22.20 -26.97 -43.32
C GLY A 155 21.90 -27.41 -41.87
N SER A 156 20.63 -27.26 -41.48
CA SER A 156 19.74 -28.20 -40.77
C SER A 156 20.20 -29.09 -39.58
N MET A 157 19.37 -29.03 -38.54
CA MET A 157 18.93 -30.08 -37.58
C MET A 157 19.90 -30.77 -36.58
N ILE A 158 19.52 -30.64 -35.30
CA ILE A 158 19.33 -31.66 -34.24
C ILE A 158 20.37 -32.80 -34.14
N ASN A 159 21.13 -32.87 -33.04
CA ASN A 159 20.95 -33.90 -31.99
C ASN A 159 21.94 -33.77 -30.82
N ASP A 160 21.46 -34.24 -29.67
CA ASP A 160 22.20 -34.62 -28.46
C ASP A 160 23.55 -35.29 -28.73
N VAL A 161 24.56 -35.03 -27.88
CA VAL A 161 25.43 -36.10 -27.36
C VAL A 161 25.92 -35.77 -25.95
N VAL A 162 25.82 -36.83 -25.16
CA VAL A 162 26.16 -37.08 -23.76
C VAL A 162 27.56 -37.71 -23.68
N TYR A 163 28.29 -37.38 -22.60
CA TYR A 163 29.41 -38.08 -21.94
C TYR A 163 30.85 -37.99 -22.48
N GLY A 164 31.77 -37.89 -21.52
CA GLY A 164 33.18 -38.27 -21.70
C GLY A 164 34.09 -37.95 -20.51
N SER A 165 34.03 -38.76 -19.45
CA SER A 165 35.08 -38.85 -18.43
C SER A 165 36.33 -39.55 -18.98
N CYS A 166 37.54 -39.11 -18.62
CA CYS A 166 38.68 -40.01 -18.30
C CYS A 166 39.92 -39.29 -17.68
N ARG A 167 40.21 -39.69 -16.42
CA ARG A 167 41.47 -40.09 -15.74
C ARG A 167 42.79 -39.27 -15.75
N LYS A 168 43.35 -39.23 -14.53
CA LYS A 168 44.66 -38.80 -13.95
C LYS A 168 45.93 -39.45 -14.57
N GLU A 169 47.12 -38.82 -14.45
CA GLU A 169 48.19 -39.08 -13.43
C GLU A 169 49.55 -38.33 -13.66
N VAL A 170 50.08 -37.72 -12.57
CA VAL A 170 51.46 -37.60 -11.98
C VAL A 170 52.75 -37.32 -12.80
N ARG A 171 53.54 -36.31 -12.33
CA ARG A 171 55.02 -36.22 -12.00
C ARG A 171 55.44 -34.73 -11.91
N SER A 172 55.86 -34.12 -10.80
CA SER A 172 57.11 -34.18 -9.98
C SER A 172 58.36 -33.46 -10.54
N ASP A 173 58.73 -32.37 -9.85
CA ASP A 173 60.06 -31.82 -9.46
C ASP A 173 60.99 -30.95 -10.36
N SER A 174 61.36 -29.78 -9.77
CA SER A 174 62.68 -29.08 -9.70
C SER A 174 63.23 -28.38 -10.97
N LEU A 175 64.06 -27.30 -10.98
CA LEU A 175 64.82 -26.48 -10.01
C LEU A 175 65.30 -25.17 -10.73
N LEU A 176 65.62 -24.12 -9.94
CA LEU A 176 66.36 -22.84 -10.12
C LEU A 176 67.11 -22.45 -11.43
N GLU A 177 67.06 -21.15 -11.82
CA GLU A 177 68.19 -20.16 -11.85
C GLU A 177 67.81 -18.84 -12.58
N LEU A 178 67.82 -17.68 -11.89
CA LEU A 178 68.73 -16.51 -11.98
C LEU A 178 68.36 -15.40 -13.01
N GLY A 179 68.16 -14.15 -12.50
CA GLY A 179 67.93 -12.89 -13.25
C GLY A 179 69.24 -12.22 -13.73
N PRO A 180 69.41 -10.87 -13.76
CA PRO A 180 68.49 -9.72 -13.63
C PRO A 180 68.71 -8.61 -14.71
N VAL A 181 67.84 -7.60 -14.87
CA VAL A 181 68.26 -6.19 -15.16
C VAL A 181 67.16 -5.22 -14.69
N LEU A 182 67.61 -4.21 -13.94
CA LEU A 182 66.89 -3.08 -13.35
C LEU A 182 66.42 -2.05 -14.40
N ALA A 183 65.24 -1.48 -14.21
CA ALA A 183 65.00 -0.07 -14.50
C ALA A 183 63.94 0.48 -13.52
N LEU A 184 64.36 1.51 -12.80
CA LEU A 184 63.68 2.27 -11.77
C LEU A 184 62.92 3.46 -12.38
N ASP A 185 61.91 3.93 -11.64
CA ASP A 185 61.05 5.11 -11.84
C ASP A 185 59.91 4.95 -12.85
N SER A 186 58.66 5.26 -12.54
CA SER A 186 58.17 6.33 -11.67
C SER A 186 56.87 5.97 -10.95
N ALA A 187 56.75 6.53 -9.74
CA ALA A 187 55.60 6.49 -8.86
C ALA A 187 54.24 6.82 -9.52
N LEU A 188 53.22 6.10 -9.03
CA LEU A 188 51.83 6.49 -8.75
C LEU A 188 50.92 5.30 -9.10
N ASP A 189 50.77 4.37 -8.16
CA ASP A 189 49.49 3.67 -8.07
C ASP A 189 49.18 3.48 -6.59
N SER A 190 48.36 4.41 -6.11
CA SER A 190 47.70 4.29 -4.82
C SER A 190 46.85 3.02 -4.91
N ASP A 191 47.12 2.04 -4.05
CA ASP A 191 46.22 0.93 -3.72
C ASP A 191 44.83 1.47 -3.34
N VAL A 192 44.02 1.78 -4.34
CA VAL A 192 42.59 1.77 -4.19
C VAL A 192 42.26 0.30 -4.28
N THR A 193 42.14 -0.34 -3.11
CA THR A 193 41.36 -1.56 -2.99
C THR A 193 40.00 -1.21 -3.59
N GLU A 194 39.83 -1.54 -4.87
CA GLU A 194 38.59 -1.40 -5.59
C GLU A 194 37.61 -2.27 -4.82
N LEU A 195 36.85 -1.64 -3.93
CA LEU A 195 35.67 -2.21 -3.34
C LEU A 195 34.87 -2.69 -4.53
N GLU A 196 34.83 -4.00 -4.78
CA GLU A 196 33.93 -4.59 -5.75
C GLU A 196 32.52 -4.12 -5.35
N ILE A 197 32.06 -3.04 -5.98
CA ILE A 197 30.70 -2.57 -5.90
C ILE A 197 29.93 -3.70 -6.58
N GLU A 198 29.46 -4.66 -5.79
CA GLU A 198 28.65 -5.77 -6.29
C GLU A 198 27.48 -5.17 -7.05
N GLU A 199 27.54 -5.24 -8.37
CA GLU A 199 26.53 -4.66 -9.24
C GLU A 199 25.15 -5.22 -8.85
N PRO A 200 24.14 -4.35 -8.72
CA PRO A 200 22.80 -4.78 -8.35
C PRO A 200 22.29 -5.78 -9.38
N CYS A 201 21.89 -6.97 -8.91
CA CYS A 201 21.33 -7.98 -9.79
C CYS A 201 19.91 -7.56 -10.19
N GLU A 202 19.67 -7.43 -11.49
CA GLU A 202 18.34 -7.07 -12.01
C GLU A 202 17.45 -8.30 -12.19
N ALA A 203 16.20 -8.18 -11.77
CA ALA A 203 15.19 -9.20 -11.97
C ALA A 203 14.72 -9.24 -13.43
N SER A 204 14.62 -10.45 -13.99
CA SER A 204 14.03 -10.65 -15.32
C SER A 204 12.50 -10.46 -15.29
N ASP A 205 11.90 -10.24 -16.45
CA ASP A 205 10.42 -10.15 -16.53
C ASP A 205 9.74 -11.46 -16.11
N LEU A 206 10.40 -12.60 -16.34
CA LEU A 206 9.94 -13.89 -15.84
C LEU A 206 9.92 -13.94 -14.30
N ASP A 207 10.89 -13.31 -13.64
CA ASP A 207 10.92 -13.24 -12.16
C ASP A 207 9.80 -12.35 -11.64
N LYS A 208 9.51 -11.23 -12.32
CA LYS A 208 8.39 -10.34 -11.99
C LYS A 208 7.04 -11.04 -12.17
N ILE A 209 6.86 -11.77 -13.27
CA ILE A 209 5.65 -12.57 -13.53
C ILE A 209 5.49 -13.66 -12.46
N ARG A 210 6.58 -14.34 -12.09
CA ARG A 210 6.55 -15.34 -11.01
C ARG A 210 6.15 -14.72 -9.67
N ALA A 211 6.71 -13.57 -9.32
CA ALA A 211 6.36 -12.87 -8.09
C ALA A 211 4.88 -12.44 -8.06
N ALA A 212 4.37 -11.84 -9.14
CA ALA A 212 2.97 -11.45 -9.25
C ALA A 212 2.01 -12.65 -9.18
N SER A 213 2.35 -13.75 -9.86
CA SER A 213 1.55 -14.98 -9.83
C SER A 213 1.48 -15.59 -8.44
N ALA A 214 2.60 -15.58 -7.70
CA ALA A 214 2.66 -16.03 -6.31
C ALA A 214 1.77 -15.17 -5.39
N ILE A 215 1.80 -13.85 -5.54
CA ILE A 215 0.90 -12.95 -4.78
C ILE A 215 -0.56 -13.29 -5.04
N ASN A 216 -0.95 -13.49 -6.31
CA ASN A 216 -2.33 -13.83 -6.66
C ASN A 216 -2.77 -15.18 -6.07
N ARG A 217 -1.88 -16.18 -6.05
CA ARG A 217 -2.17 -17.48 -5.39
C ARG A 217 -2.40 -17.30 -3.89
N VAL A 218 -1.49 -16.62 -3.19
CA VAL A 218 -1.62 -16.37 -1.75
C VAL A 218 -2.88 -15.57 -1.45
N LEU A 219 -3.13 -14.49 -2.19
CA LEU A 219 -4.31 -13.65 -2.02
C LEU A 219 -5.61 -14.41 -2.27
N SER A 220 -5.65 -15.31 -3.25
CA SER A 220 -6.80 -16.17 -3.53
C SER A 220 -7.14 -17.05 -2.33
N VAL A 221 -6.12 -17.69 -1.73
CA VAL A 221 -6.30 -18.49 -0.51
C VAL A 221 -6.80 -17.63 0.65
N LEU A 222 -6.19 -16.48 0.90
CA LEU A 222 -6.64 -15.59 1.98
C LEU A 222 -8.07 -15.10 1.77
N THR A 223 -8.44 -14.77 0.53
CA THR A 223 -9.80 -14.33 0.19
C THR A 223 -10.81 -15.45 0.44
N HIS A 224 -10.55 -16.66 -0.05
CA HIS A 224 -11.42 -17.81 0.14
C HIS A 224 -11.65 -18.13 1.63
N TYR A 225 -10.58 -18.18 2.42
CA TYR A 225 -10.71 -18.50 3.85
C TYR A 225 -11.24 -17.34 4.71
N SER A 226 -11.26 -16.11 4.17
CA SER A 226 -11.94 -14.98 4.80
C SER A 226 -13.47 -15.01 4.64
N GLU A 227 -13.99 -15.70 3.61
CA GLU A 227 -15.44 -15.88 3.40
C GLU A 227 -16.06 -16.70 4.53
N SER A 228 -15.34 -17.73 5.00
CA SER A 228 -15.80 -18.61 6.07
C SER A 228 -15.91 -17.93 7.45
N THR A 229 -15.23 -16.80 7.67
CA THR A 229 -15.27 -16.02 8.91
C THR A 229 -16.16 -14.78 8.81
N GLY A 230 -16.63 -14.45 7.60
CA GLY A 230 -17.36 -13.20 7.31
C GLY A 230 -16.49 -11.94 7.24
N ARG A 231 -15.20 -12.03 7.57
CA ARG A 231 -14.26 -10.89 7.59
C ARG A 231 -13.53 -10.75 6.26
N LEU A 232 -14.26 -10.37 5.22
CA LEU A 232 -13.78 -10.44 3.85
C LEU A 232 -12.53 -9.57 3.60
N VAL A 233 -11.58 -10.11 2.84
CA VAL A 233 -10.37 -9.38 2.43
C VAL A 233 -10.21 -9.24 0.91
N CYS A 234 -9.33 -8.33 0.47
CA CYS A 234 -8.98 -8.12 -0.94
C CYS A 234 -7.57 -7.52 -1.11
N GLY A 235 -6.98 -7.67 -2.30
CA GLY A 235 -5.63 -7.16 -2.61
C GLY A 235 -5.59 -5.74 -3.16
N LYS A 236 -6.74 -5.18 -3.53
CA LYS A 236 -6.89 -3.76 -3.84
C LYS A 236 -7.66 -3.14 -2.72
N ARG A 237 -7.28 -1.94 -2.28
CA ARG A 237 -8.01 -1.28 -1.21
C ARG A 237 -9.43 -1.01 -1.70
N CYS A 238 -10.37 -1.82 -1.20
CA CYS A 238 -11.77 -1.66 -1.44
C CYS A 238 -12.29 -0.85 -0.25
N TYR A 239 -12.46 0.43 -0.47
CA TYR A 239 -13.59 1.11 0.14
C TYR A 239 -14.82 0.62 -0.64
N LEU A 240 -15.94 0.36 0.01
CA LEU A 240 -17.20 0.22 -0.71
C LEU A 240 -17.27 1.31 -1.80
N SER A 241 -17.57 0.86 -3.01
CA SER A 241 -17.21 1.43 -4.31
C SER A 241 -17.31 2.97 -4.43
N ALA A 242 -16.22 3.54 -4.97
CA ALA A 242 -16.04 4.90 -5.50
C ALA A 242 -16.14 6.05 -4.48
N LEU A 243 -15.18 6.99 -4.58
CA LEU A 243 -15.25 8.44 -4.39
C LEU A 243 -13.99 9.00 -3.71
N GLY A 244 -13.57 10.19 -4.17
CA GLY A 244 -12.28 10.81 -3.88
C GLY A 244 -11.90 10.77 -2.40
N LEU A 245 -10.83 10.04 -2.09
CA LEU A 245 -10.32 9.94 -0.73
C LEU A 245 -9.80 11.30 -0.26
N LEU A 246 -10.43 11.82 0.80
CA LEU A 246 -9.84 12.89 1.58
C LEU A 246 -8.53 12.39 2.20
N SER A 247 -7.50 13.23 2.19
CA SER A 247 -6.23 12.90 2.87
C SER A 247 -6.46 12.58 4.35
N SER A 248 -5.66 11.67 4.92
CA SER A 248 -5.78 11.31 6.35
C SER A 248 -5.71 12.54 7.27
N SER A 249 -4.88 13.53 6.91
CA SER A 249 -4.78 14.82 7.60
C SER A 249 -6.10 15.61 7.57
N LEU A 250 -6.77 15.65 6.42
CA LEU A 250 -8.05 16.31 6.26
C LEU A 250 -9.13 15.60 7.07
N THR A 251 -9.21 14.27 7.00
CA THR A 251 -10.16 13.46 7.78
C THR A 251 -10.01 13.70 9.28
N ILE A 252 -8.77 13.72 9.81
CA ILE A 252 -8.52 14.02 11.23
C ILE A 252 -8.99 15.42 11.60
N SER A 253 -8.78 16.41 10.72
CA SER A 253 -9.17 17.80 10.97
C SER A 253 -10.69 17.98 10.98
N LEU A 254 -11.38 17.34 10.03
CA LEU A 254 -12.84 17.33 9.95
C LEU A 254 -13.48 16.59 11.13
N GLY A 255 -12.87 15.52 11.62
CA GLY A 255 -13.36 14.75 12.77
C GLY A 255 -13.37 15.52 14.10
N ARG A 256 -12.69 16.67 14.18
CA ARG A 256 -12.73 17.55 15.37
C ARG A 256 -14.00 18.40 15.43
N ILE A 257 -14.65 18.62 14.30
CA ILE A 257 -15.85 19.45 14.20
C ILE A 257 -17.05 18.65 14.74
N LYS A 258 -17.80 19.23 15.68
CA LYS A 258 -18.88 18.54 16.40
C LYS A 258 -20.26 18.75 15.79
N GLN A 259 -20.40 19.69 14.87
CA GLN A 259 -21.66 20.00 14.21
C GLN A 259 -21.97 18.97 13.10
N SER A 260 -23.25 18.88 12.72
CA SER A 260 -23.71 18.01 11.65
C SER A 260 -23.42 18.65 10.29
N PHE A 261 -22.50 18.04 9.55
CA PHE A 261 -22.19 18.42 8.18
C PHE A 261 -21.75 17.22 7.32
N VAL A 262 -21.80 17.44 6.00
CA VAL A 262 -21.27 16.57 4.96
C VAL A 262 -20.40 17.37 3.99
N LEU A 263 -19.45 16.70 3.35
CA LEU A 263 -18.74 17.21 2.17
C LEU A 263 -19.15 16.42 0.95
N THR A 264 -19.46 17.12 -0.14
CA THR A 264 -19.73 16.52 -1.45
C THR A 264 -18.68 16.96 -2.46
N ASP A 265 -18.36 16.06 -3.39
CA ASP A 265 -17.36 16.33 -4.45
C ASP A 265 -18.08 16.70 -5.76
N PRO A 266 -18.03 17.97 -6.20
CA PRO A 266 -18.70 18.40 -7.43
C PRO A 266 -18.03 17.89 -8.71
N HIS A 267 -16.81 17.35 -8.63
CA HIS A 267 -16.08 16.82 -9.79
C HIS A 267 -16.42 15.37 -10.10
N LEU A 268 -17.17 14.71 -9.20
CA LEU A 268 -17.61 13.34 -9.36
C LEU A 268 -19.06 13.30 -9.86
N PRO A 269 -19.42 12.30 -10.70
CA PRO A 269 -20.78 12.17 -11.18
C PRO A 269 -21.77 12.15 -10.02
N ASP A 270 -22.85 12.90 -10.14
CA ASP A 270 -23.94 12.99 -9.15
C ASP A 270 -23.62 13.76 -7.84
N MET A 271 -22.48 14.46 -7.77
CA MET A 271 -22.03 15.23 -6.59
C MET A 271 -22.19 14.50 -5.25
N PRO A 272 -21.61 13.32 -5.09
CA PRO A 272 -21.89 12.46 -3.96
C PRO A 272 -21.09 12.84 -2.72
N ILE A 273 -21.52 12.33 -1.57
CA ILE A 273 -20.90 12.57 -0.28
C ILE A 273 -19.57 11.82 -0.17
N VAL A 274 -18.50 12.57 0.09
CA VAL A 274 -17.14 12.06 0.32
C VAL A 274 -16.76 12.05 1.80
N TYR A 275 -17.50 12.77 2.64
CA TYR A 275 -17.34 12.74 4.10
C TYR A 275 -18.65 13.09 4.79
N ALA A 276 -18.95 12.36 5.86
CA ALA A 276 -20.07 12.64 6.74
C ALA A 276 -19.59 12.70 8.19
N SER A 277 -19.98 13.74 8.92
CA SER A 277 -19.69 13.88 10.35
C SER A 277 -20.50 12.89 11.20
N ASP A 278 -19.97 12.52 12.37
CA ASP A 278 -20.71 11.68 13.34
C ASP A 278 -22.06 12.30 13.75
N ALA A 279 -22.14 13.63 13.82
CA ALA A 279 -23.36 14.33 14.14
C ALA A 279 -24.41 14.22 13.03
N PHE A 280 -23.99 14.19 11.76
CA PHE A 280 -24.88 13.95 10.63
C PHE A 280 -25.44 12.51 10.64
N LEU A 281 -24.58 11.52 10.89
CA LEU A 281 -25.00 10.12 10.99
C LEU A 281 -26.02 9.93 12.12
N LYS A 282 -25.79 10.56 13.28
CA LYS A 282 -26.74 10.55 14.41
C LYS A 282 -28.06 11.27 14.09
N LEU A 283 -28.00 12.41 13.41
CA LEU A 283 -29.19 13.19 13.05
C LEU A 283 -30.13 12.43 12.11
N THR A 284 -29.55 11.74 11.12
CA THR A 284 -30.30 11.10 10.04
C THR A 284 -30.60 9.62 10.29
N GLY A 285 -29.85 8.98 11.20
CA GLY A 285 -29.97 7.55 11.50
C GLY A 285 -29.33 6.62 10.47
N TYR A 286 -28.69 7.17 9.42
CA TYR A 286 -27.94 6.39 8.45
C TYR A 286 -26.52 6.12 8.93
N SER A 287 -25.99 4.95 8.56
CA SER A 287 -24.59 4.62 8.80
C SER A 287 -23.68 5.28 7.77
N GLY A 288 -22.39 5.45 8.09
CA GLY A 288 -21.43 6.02 7.14
C GLY A 288 -21.36 5.25 5.82
N GLN A 289 -21.50 3.92 5.85
CA GLN A 289 -21.51 3.07 4.65
C GLN A 289 -22.71 3.31 3.74
N GLU A 290 -23.84 3.76 4.29
CA GLU A 290 -25.07 4.03 3.52
C GLU A 290 -25.08 5.44 2.92
N VAL A 291 -24.24 6.34 3.45
CA VAL A 291 -24.23 7.76 3.10
C VAL A 291 -23.09 8.08 2.13
N LEU A 292 -21.90 7.57 2.40
CA LEU A 292 -20.73 7.75 1.53
C LEU A 292 -21.02 7.09 0.18
N GLY A 293 -20.69 7.75 -0.93
CA GLY A 293 -21.04 7.23 -2.26
C GLY A 293 -22.29 7.88 -2.85
N HIS A 294 -23.17 8.42 -2.02
CA HIS A 294 -24.51 8.83 -2.42
C HIS A 294 -24.69 10.34 -2.38
N ASN A 295 -25.54 10.86 -3.26
CA ASN A 295 -26.01 12.23 -3.18
C ASN A 295 -26.98 12.39 -1.99
N CYS A 296 -26.94 13.52 -1.29
CA CYS A 296 -27.79 13.82 -0.12
C CYS A 296 -29.31 13.72 -0.37
N ARG A 297 -29.76 13.66 -1.63
CA ARG A 297 -31.19 13.56 -1.98
C ARG A 297 -31.91 12.34 -1.44
N PHE A 298 -31.21 11.33 -0.91
CA PHE A 298 -31.84 10.21 -0.21
C PHE A 298 -32.61 10.66 1.05
N LEU A 299 -32.33 11.87 1.56
CA LEU A 299 -33.09 12.49 2.66
C LEU A 299 -34.41 13.13 2.20
N ASN A 300 -34.65 13.25 0.89
CA ASN A 300 -35.90 13.80 0.37
C ASN A 300 -37.00 12.73 0.44
N GLY A 301 -38.24 13.16 0.62
CA GLY A 301 -39.42 12.31 0.59
C GLY A 301 -40.61 13.00 -0.07
N GLU A 302 -41.80 12.43 0.12
CA GLU A 302 -43.01 12.80 -0.62
C GLU A 302 -43.39 14.28 -0.44
N ASP A 303 -43.27 14.82 0.78
CA ASP A 303 -43.65 16.20 1.08
C ASP A 303 -42.47 17.19 0.96
N THR A 304 -41.34 16.77 0.38
CA THR A 304 -40.20 17.66 0.15
C THR A 304 -40.52 18.65 -0.97
N ASP A 305 -40.56 19.95 -0.64
CA ASP A 305 -40.87 20.99 -1.60
C ASP A 305 -39.88 21.05 -2.77
N SER A 306 -40.39 20.93 -3.99
CA SER A 306 -39.61 20.94 -5.23
C SER A 306 -39.04 22.32 -5.55
N SER A 307 -39.69 23.40 -5.11
CA SER A 307 -39.19 24.76 -5.33
C SER A 307 -37.88 25.02 -4.55
N THR A 308 -37.82 24.48 -3.33
CA THR A 308 -36.62 24.50 -2.49
C THR A 308 -35.47 23.68 -3.11
N LEU A 309 -35.77 22.52 -3.71
CA LEU A 309 -34.77 21.71 -4.42
C LEU A 309 -34.19 22.46 -5.63
N TYR A 310 -35.05 23.14 -6.40
CA TYR A 310 -34.62 23.97 -7.53
C TYR A 310 -33.71 25.12 -7.08
N GLN A 311 -34.04 25.77 -5.96
CA GLN A 311 -33.21 26.84 -5.37
C GLN A 311 -31.81 26.33 -4.98
N ILE A 312 -31.71 25.12 -4.41
CA ILE A 312 -30.42 24.49 -4.10
C ILE A 312 -29.63 24.24 -5.38
N GLU A 313 -30.27 23.66 -6.40
CA GLU A 313 -29.60 23.31 -7.65
C GLU A 313 -29.06 24.55 -8.38
N GLU A 314 -29.86 25.61 -8.47
CA GLU A 314 -29.43 26.91 -9.02
C GLU A 314 -28.26 27.51 -8.24
N SER A 315 -28.30 27.44 -6.90
CA SER A 315 -27.22 27.96 -6.05
C SER A 315 -25.90 27.21 -6.28
N ILE A 316 -25.97 25.88 -6.44
CA ILE A 316 -24.79 25.06 -6.74
C ILE A 316 -24.24 25.40 -8.13
N LYS A 317 -25.10 25.53 -9.15
CA LYS A 317 -24.70 25.93 -10.52
C LYS A 317 -24.02 27.30 -10.55
N MET A 318 -24.52 28.24 -9.75
CA MET A 318 -23.98 29.61 -9.64
C MET A 318 -22.76 29.70 -8.70
N GLU A 319 -22.31 28.58 -8.14
CA GLU A 319 -21.21 28.53 -7.17
C GLU A 319 -21.43 29.44 -5.95
N GLN A 320 -22.68 29.61 -5.50
CA GLN A 320 -23.06 30.47 -4.38
C GLN A 320 -23.42 29.67 -3.14
N ALA A 321 -23.27 30.31 -1.98
CA ALA A 321 -23.80 29.78 -0.73
C ALA A 321 -25.31 30.03 -0.65
N CYS A 322 -26.05 29.07 -0.10
CA CYS A 322 -27.48 29.23 0.16
C CYS A 322 -27.86 28.60 1.51
N THR A 323 -28.88 29.19 2.14
CA THR A 323 -29.52 28.62 3.33
C THR A 323 -30.98 28.40 2.99
N VAL A 324 -31.46 27.19 3.18
CA VAL A 324 -32.86 26.81 2.91
C VAL A 324 -33.42 26.00 4.06
N ARG A 325 -34.73 26.08 4.23
CA ARG A 325 -35.48 25.23 5.15
C ARG A 325 -36.16 24.15 4.34
N ILE A 326 -35.71 22.90 4.48
CA ILE A 326 -36.18 21.76 3.70
C ILE A 326 -36.72 20.67 4.62
N LEU A 327 -37.82 20.03 4.22
CA LEU A 327 -38.34 18.86 4.93
C LEU A 327 -37.52 17.63 4.53
N ASN A 328 -36.92 16.95 5.49
CA ASN A 328 -36.11 15.75 5.25
C ASN A 328 -36.64 14.57 6.07
N TYR A 329 -36.29 13.36 5.64
CA TYR A 329 -36.71 12.11 6.25
C TYR A 329 -35.48 11.33 6.72
N ARG A 330 -35.59 10.77 7.92
CA ARG A 330 -34.58 9.89 8.51
C ARG A 330 -34.74 8.47 7.99
N LYS A 331 -33.77 7.61 8.30
CA LYS A 331 -33.79 6.18 7.96
C LYS A 331 -35.03 5.45 8.51
N ASP A 332 -35.52 5.86 9.68
CA ASP A 332 -36.73 5.31 10.31
C ASP A 332 -38.04 5.88 9.72
N LYS A 333 -37.95 6.68 8.65
CA LYS A 333 -39.03 7.39 7.96
C LYS A 333 -39.67 8.54 8.75
N SER A 334 -39.16 8.88 9.93
CA SER A 334 -39.58 10.10 10.62
C SER A 334 -39.12 11.34 9.83
N SER A 335 -39.98 12.36 9.76
CA SER A 335 -39.64 13.63 9.12
C SER A 335 -39.06 14.63 10.12
N PHE A 336 -38.26 15.56 9.63
CA PHE A 336 -37.74 16.69 10.39
C PHE A 336 -37.49 17.90 9.49
N TRP A 337 -37.66 19.10 10.06
CA TRP A 337 -37.31 20.33 9.37
C TRP A 337 -35.81 20.56 9.48
N ASN A 338 -35.13 20.49 8.33
CA ASN A 338 -33.70 20.70 8.21
C ASN A 338 -33.43 22.14 7.73
N SER A 339 -32.86 22.96 8.60
CA SER A 339 -32.19 24.20 8.21
C SER A 339 -30.84 23.82 7.59
N LEU A 340 -30.82 23.76 6.26
CA LEU A 340 -29.69 23.33 5.45
C LEU A 340 -28.92 24.54 4.92
N HIS A 341 -27.64 24.63 5.26
CA HIS A 341 -26.74 25.63 4.70
C HIS A 341 -25.70 24.96 3.80
N ILE A 342 -25.66 25.35 2.52
CA ILE A 342 -24.72 24.84 1.53
C ILE A 342 -23.74 25.96 1.17
N SER A 343 -22.44 25.67 1.19
CA SER A 343 -21.40 26.62 0.76
C SER A 343 -20.33 25.92 -0.08
N PRO A 344 -19.82 26.57 -1.14
CA PRO A 344 -18.62 26.10 -1.82
C PRO A 344 -17.40 26.21 -0.91
N VAL A 345 -16.50 25.22 -0.99
CA VAL A 345 -15.23 25.16 -0.30
C VAL A 345 -14.11 25.14 -1.33
N ARG A 346 -13.32 26.20 -1.36
CA ARG A 346 -12.25 26.39 -2.35
C ARG A 346 -10.90 25.90 -1.79
N ASN A 347 -10.12 25.22 -2.64
CA ASN A 347 -8.73 24.84 -2.32
C ASN A 347 -7.79 26.06 -2.33
N ALA A 348 -6.49 25.81 -2.13
CA ALA A 348 -5.46 26.85 -2.16
C ALA A 348 -5.33 27.57 -3.52
N SER A 349 -5.72 26.94 -4.64
CA SER A 349 -5.71 27.56 -5.96
C SER A 349 -6.97 28.38 -6.26
N GLY A 350 -7.92 28.47 -5.33
CA GLY A 350 -9.17 29.22 -5.50
C GLY A 350 -10.25 28.47 -6.27
N LYS A 351 -9.98 27.24 -6.76
CA LYS A 351 -10.99 26.37 -7.39
C LYS A 351 -11.85 25.71 -6.32
N ILE A 352 -13.13 25.47 -6.63
CA ILE A 352 -14.00 24.70 -5.74
C ILE A 352 -13.45 23.27 -5.66
N ALA A 353 -13.14 22.84 -4.45
CA ALA A 353 -12.75 21.47 -4.16
C ALA A 353 -13.97 20.64 -3.76
N TYR A 354 -14.82 21.20 -2.91
CA TYR A 354 -15.98 20.52 -2.35
C TYR A 354 -17.14 21.51 -2.14
N PHE A 355 -18.34 20.99 -1.94
CA PHE A 355 -19.41 21.71 -1.26
C PHE A 355 -19.57 21.17 0.16
N VAL A 356 -19.77 22.06 1.12
CA VAL A 356 -20.14 21.69 2.49
C VAL A 356 -21.63 21.90 2.66
N GLY A 357 -22.33 20.88 3.15
CA GLY A 357 -23.73 20.96 3.60
C GLY A 357 -23.78 20.84 5.11
N VAL A 358 -24.24 21.88 5.80
CA VAL A 358 -24.43 21.88 7.26
C VAL A 358 -25.91 21.68 7.54
N HIS A 359 -26.23 20.65 8.32
CA HIS A 359 -27.60 20.23 8.60
C HIS A 359 -27.94 20.56 10.05
N MET A 360 -29.09 21.20 10.28
CA MET A 360 -29.57 21.50 11.62
C MET A 360 -31.06 21.23 11.70
N GLU A 361 -31.46 20.40 12.65
CA GLU A 361 -32.88 20.21 12.94
C GLU A 361 -33.43 21.43 13.66
N GLU A 362 -34.50 22.00 13.11
CA GLU A 362 -35.28 23.03 13.80
C GLU A 362 -36.24 22.37 14.78
N SER A 363 -36.08 22.68 16.08
CA SER A 363 -37.05 22.28 17.11
C SER A 363 -38.05 23.40 17.37
N CYS A 364 -39.33 23.07 17.56
CA CYS A 364 -40.43 24.04 17.78
C CYS A 364 -40.29 24.94 19.04
N ASN A 365 -39.25 24.81 19.86
CA ASN A 365 -39.10 25.51 21.15
C ASN A 365 -37.77 26.27 21.24
N ASP A 366 -37.57 27.30 20.41
CA ASP A 366 -36.47 28.26 20.61
C ASP A 366 -36.90 29.40 21.55
N GLN A 367 -37.12 29.07 22.83
CA GLN A 367 -37.17 30.08 23.89
C GLN A 367 -35.77 30.31 24.47
N GLY A 368 -35.11 31.39 24.04
CA GLY A 368 -34.31 32.25 24.92
C GLY A 368 -33.01 31.70 25.53
N GLY A 369 -32.27 30.81 24.88
CA GLY A 369 -30.95 30.35 25.37
C GLY A 369 -29.79 31.29 24.96
N ARG A 370 -28.90 31.66 25.90
CA ARG A 370 -27.61 32.37 25.68
C ARG A 370 -26.61 31.54 24.85
N GLY A 371 -26.94 31.24 23.60
CA GLY A 371 -26.08 30.53 22.65
C GLY A 371 -25.91 31.31 21.35
N LEU A 372 -24.95 30.88 20.52
CA LEU A 372 -24.83 31.37 19.15
C LEU A 372 -26.13 31.10 18.39
N SER A 373 -26.57 32.05 17.56
CA SER A 373 -27.74 31.88 16.68
C SER A 373 -27.55 30.67 15.76
N PRO A 374 -28.64 30.03 15.29
CA PRO A 374 -28.56 28.90 14.35
C PRO A 374 -27.66 29.20 13.14
N GLU A 375 -27.79 30.39 12.57
CA GLU A 375 -26.98 30.89 11.46
C GLU A 375 -25.50 30.98 11.83
N MET A 376 -25.16 31.56 12.99
CA MET A 376 -23.78 31.64 13.45
C MET A 376 -23.14 30.26 13.64
N ARG A 377 -23.90 29.26 14.10
CA ARG A 377 -23.41 27.87 14.23
C ARG A 377 -23.12 27.24 12.87
N GLN A 378 -24.00 27.45 11.89
CA GLN A 378 -23.78 26.98 10.52
C GLN A 378 -22.53 27.62 9.92
N LEU A 379 -22.43 28.95 9.96
CA LEU A 379 -21.29 29.69 9.41
C LEU A 379 -19.97 29.36 10.11
N SER A 380 -19.98 29.15 11.43
CA SER A 380 -18.78 28.72 12.17
C SER A 380 -18.29 27.34 11.70
N THR A 381 -19.21 26.43 11.43
CA THR A 381 -18.91 25.09 10.88
C THR A 381 -18.29 25.20 9.49
N VAL A 382 -18.89 26.01 8.61
CA VAL A 382 -18.35 26.28 7.27
C VAL A 382 -16.95 26.88 7.35
N GLY A 383 -16.71 27.81 8.28
CA GLY A 383 -15.39 28.40 8.52
C GLY A 383 -14.35 27.34 8.89
N ALA A 384 -14.66 26.47 9.85
CA ALA A 384 -13.77 25.38 10.26
C ALA A 384 -13.45 24.40 9.12
N VAL A 385 -14.46 24.02 8.33
CA VAL A 385 -14.28 23.15 7.16
C VAL A 385 -13.42 23.82 6.09
N LYS A 386 -13.65 25.10 5.79
CA LYS A 386 -12.83 25.86 4.83
C LYS A 386 -11.36 25.93 5.24
N ILE A 387 -11.08 26.10 6.54
CA ILE A 387 -9.71 26.09 7.07
C ILE A 387 -9.08 24.70 6.93
N ALA A 388 -9.81 23.64 7.29
CA ALA A 388 -9.33 22.26 7.17
C ALA A 388 -8.96 21.91 5.72
N VAL A 389 -9.83 22.21 4.76
CA VAL A 389 -9.56 21.93 3.33
C VAL A 389 -8.37 22.73 2.82
N ARG A 390 -8.29 24.04 3.13
CA ARG A 390 -7.17 24.88 2.70
C ARG A 390 -5.83 24.41 3.28
N SER A 391 -5.78 24.11 4.58
CA SER A 391 -4.55 23.63 5.24
C SER A 391 -4.06 22.30 4.66
N SER A 392 -4.97 21.39 4.28
CA SER A 392 -4.60 20.12 3.65
C SER A 392 -4.01 20.28 2.24
N SER A 393 -4.40 21.34 1.51
CA SER A 393 -3.91 21.64 0.16
C SER A 393 -2.53 22.32 0.15
N MET A 394 -2.08 22.87 1.29
CA MET A 394 -0.77 23.56 1.38
C MET A 394 0.42 22.60 1.51
N GLY A 395 0.20 21.36 1.95
CA GLY A 395 1.28 20.35 2.08
C GLY A 395 1.81 19.80 0.75
N ALA A 396 1.17 20.10 -0.38
CA ALA A 396 1.57 19.64 -1.72
C ALA A 396 2.42 20.67 -2.50
N GLY A 397 2.69 21.85 -1.92
CA GLY A 397 3.54 22.87 -2.52
C GLY A 397 5.01 22.60 -2.23
N SER A 398 5.73 22.00 -3.19
CA SER A 398 7.19 21.97 -3.24
C SER A 398 7.72 23.39 -3.00
N SER A 399 8.38 23.61 -1.86
CA SER A 399 9.24 24.77 -1.67
C SER A 399 10.40 24.65 -2.64
N LYS A 400 10.32 25.36 -3.77
CA LYS A 400 11.49 25.67 -4.58
C LYS A 400 12.06 26.96 -3.99
N SER A 401 13.19 26.83 -3.30
CA SER A 401 14.12 27.91 -2.98
C SER A 401 15.50 27.44 -3.34
#